data_AF-A0A452QW77-F1
#
_entry.id   AF-A0A452QW77-F1
#
_cell.length_a   1.000
_cell.length_b   1.000
_cell.length_c   1.000
_cell.angle_alpha   90.00
_cell.angle_beta   90.00
_cell.angle_gamma   90.00
#
_symmetry.space_group_name_H-M   'P 1'
#
loop_
_entity.id
_entity.type
_entity.pdbx_description
1 polymer ?
#
loop_
_entity_poly.entity_id
_entity_poly.type
_entity_poly.pdbx_seq_one_letter_code
_entity_poly.pdbx_strand_id
1 'polypeptide(L)'
;MVIKEAPAPPKGEAKAKSLKAKKAPKYPRKSASRRNRLDRYAIIRFPLTTESGMKKTEDSNTLVFLVDVKTNKHQIKQSVKKLYDIDRAKKKAYVQLAPDDDALDIANKIGVI
;
A
#
# COMPACT_ATOMS: atom_id res chain seq x y z
N MET A 1 -61.50 -51.81 -20.67
CA MET A 1 -60.45 -51.38 -19.73
C MET A 1 -59.32 -50.76 -20.54
N VAL A 2 -59.13 -49.45 -20.45
CA VAL A 2 -57.90 -48.80 -20.96
C VAL A 2 -57.36 -47.99 -19.79
N ILE A 3 -56.33 -48.53 -19.14
CA ILE A 3 -55.60 -47.86 -18.08
C ILE A 3 -54.69 -46.85 -18.78
N LYS A 4 -55.05 -45.56 -18.75
CA LYS A 4 -54.14 -44.48 -19.16
C LYS A 4 -53.13 -44.28 -18.05
N GLU A 5 -51.88 -44.59 -18.34
CA GLU A 5 -50.74 -44.33 -17.46
C GLU A 5 -50.52 -42.81 -17.32
N ALA A 6 -50.37 -42.33 -16.07
CA ALA A 6 -50.22 -40.91 -15.79
C ALA A 6 -48.80 -40.42 -16.16
N PRO A 7 -48.66 -39.21 -16.74
CA PRO A 7 -47.34 -38.68 -17.11
C PRO A 7 -46.50 -38.36 -15.87
N ALA A 8 -45.21 -38.72 -15.91
CA ALA A 8 -44.25 -38.57 -14.83
C ALA A 8 -44.11 -37.10 -14.32
N PRO A 9 -43.81 -36.88 -13.02
CA PRO A 9 -43.71 -35.55 -12.46
C PRO A 9 -42.56 -34.75 -13.10
N PRO A 10 -42.76 -33.45 -13.40
CA PRO A 10 -41.74 -32.64 -14.05
C PRO A 10 -40.46 -32.56 -13.19
N LYS A 11 -39.32 -32.86 -13.83
CA LYS A 11 -38.00 -32.81 -13.20
C LYS A 11 -37.65 -31.38 -12.81
N GLY A 12 -37.52 -31.16 -11.50
CA GLY A 12 -36.72 -30.12 -10.84
C GLY A 12 -36.72 -28.73 -11.48
N GLU A 13 -37.63 -27.86 -11.06
CA GLU A 13 -37.56 -26.44 -11.36
C GLU A 13 -36.26 -25.84 -10.78
N ALA A 14 -35.35 -25.41 -11.67
CA ALA A 14 -34.19 -24.62 -11.27
C ALA A 14 -34.68 -23.28 -10.69
N LYS A 15 -34.52 -23.07 -9.38
CA LYS A 15 -34.86 -21.80 -8.73
C LYS A 15 -34.22 -20.62 -9.47
N ALA A 16 -35.06 -19.74 -10.02
CA ALA A 16 -34.63 -18.53 -10.69
C ALA A 16 -33.73 -17.69 -9.78
N LYS A 17 -32.63 -17.16 -10.32
CA LYS A 17 -31.71 -16.28 -9.56
C LYS A 17 -32.45 -15.01 -9.19
N SER A 18 -32.76 -14.83 -7.91
CA SER A 18 -33.47 -13.64 -7.44
C SER A 18 -32.60 -12.38 -7.54
N LEU A 19 -33.23 -11.26 -7.85
CA LEU A 19 -32.58 -9.95 -7.89
C LEU A 19 -32.18 -9.55 -6.47
N LYS A 20 -30.87 -9.52 -6.19
CA LYS A 20 -30.33 -9.04 -4.91
C LYS A 20 -30.24 -7.52 -4.92
N ALA A 21 -31.06 -6.85 -4.11
CA ALA A 21 -30.96 -5.41 -3.91
C ALA A 21 -29.62 -5.02 -3.25
N LYS A 22 -29.09 -3.84 -3.61
CA LYS A 22 -27.89 -3.28 -2.96
C LYS A 22 -28.23 -2.92 -1.51
N LYS A 23 -27.31 -3.18 -0.58
CA LYS A 23 -27.50 -2.82 0.84
C LYS A 23 -27.45 -1.30 1.02
N ALA A 24 -28.56 -0.71 1.45
CA ALA A 24 -28.69 0.71 1.82
C ALA A 24 -29.14 0.82 3.28
N PRO A 25 -28.21 0.75 4.26
CA PRO A 25 -28.57 0.85 5.68
C PRO A 25 -29.03 2.26 6.04
N LYS A 26 -30.02 2.37 6.94
CA LYS A 26 -30.59 3.65 7.40
C LYS A 26 -29.59 4.53 8.19
N TYR A 27 -28.57 3.90 8.77
CA TYR A 27 -27.54 4.57 9.56
C TYR A 27 -26.14 4.01 9.24
N PRO A 28 -25.08 4.81 9.38
CA PRO A 28 -23.72 4.35 9.13
C PRO A 28 -23.27 3.38 10.23
N ARG A 29 -22.47 2.37 9.87
CA ARG A 29 -21.93 1.39 10.84
C ARG A 29 -20.90 1.99 11.80
N LYS A 30 -20.33 3.14 11.45
CA LYS A 30 -19.39 3.92 12.27
C LYS A 30 -19.78 5.39 12.18
N SER A 31 -19.76 6.09 13.30
CA SER A 31 -20.09 7.51 13.37
C SER A 31 -19.12 8.39 12.58
N ALA A 32 -17.84 8.00 12.51
CA ALA A 32 -16.81 8.73 11.79
C ALA A 32 -15.93 7.79 10.94
N SER A 33 -15.37 8.34 9.87
CA SER A 33 -14.34 7.67 9.07
C SER A 33 -13.07 7.45 9.89
N ARG A 34 -12.42 6.29 9.73
CA ARG A 34 -11.11 6.04 10.36
C ARG A 34 -10.06 6.92 9.71
N ARG A 35 -9.21 7.54 10.53
CA ARG A 35 -7.99 8.22 10.06
C ARG A 35 -6.99 7.19 9.53
N ASN A 36 -6.22 7.57 8.50
CA ASN A 36 -5.13 6.73 8.03
C ASN A 36 -4.01 6.71 9.07
N ARG A 37 -3.64 5.53 9.55
CA ARG A 37 -2.61 5.34 10.59
C ARG A 37 -1.19 5.33 10.01
N LEU A 38 -1.05 4.99 8.73
CA LEU A 38 0.23 4.98 8.02
C LEU A 38 0.33 6.22 7.15
N ASP A 39 0.66 7.35 7.78
CA ASP A 39 0.99 8.58 7.08
C ASP A 39 2.47 8.60 6.65
N ARG A 40 2.84 9.52 5.76
CA ARG A 40 4.17 9.61 5.14
C ARG A 40 5.31 9.66 6.16
N TYR A 41 5.14 10.46 7.21
CA TYR A 41 6.09 10.60 8.32
C TYR A 41 6.08 9.40 9.29
N ALA A 42 4.97 8.66 9.37
CA ALA A 42 4.94 7.42 10.14
C ALA A 42 5.62 6.27 9.39
N ILE A 43 5.60 6.33 8.05
CA ILE A 43 6.23 5.35 7.16
C ILE A 43 7.76 5.48 7.22
N ILE A 44 8.29 6.69 7.01
CA ILE A 44 9.74 6.97 7.05
C ILE A 44 10.06 7.62 8.39
N ARG A 45 10.77 6.92 9.27
CA ARG A 45 11.02 7.40 10.64
C ARG A 45 12.26 8.28 10.73
N PHE A 46 13.43 7.70 10.52
CA PHE A 46 14.70 8.41 10.60
C PHE A 46 15.72 7.82 9.62
N PRO A 47 16.64 8.64 9.10
CA PRO A 47 17.78 8.17 8.33
C PRO A 47 18.72 7.36 9.20
N LEU A 48 19.32 6.33 8.62
CA LEU A 48 20.26 5.45 9.31
C LEU A 48 21.70 5.93 9.07
N THR A 49 22.29 6.55 10.09
CA THR A 49 23.62 7.17 10.04
C THR A 49 24.76 6.25 10.48
N THR A 50 24.56 4.92 10.45
CA THR A 50 25.64 3.96 10.75
C THR A 50 26.77 4.06 9.73
N GLU A 51 28.00 3.69 10.08
CA GLU A 51 29.17 3.73 9.18
C GLU A 51 28.89 3.11 7.80
N SER A 52 28.25 1.94 7.77
CA SER A 52 27.88 1.28 6.51
C SER A 52 26.77 1.99 5.73
N GLY A 53 25.91 2.75 6.41
CA GLY A 53 24.86 3.58 5.81
C GLY A 53 25.43 4.87 5.22
N MET A 54 26.39 5.49 5.93
CA MET A 54 27.11 6.66 5.45
C MET A 54 27.95 6.32 4.21
N LYS A 55 28.73 5.22 4.24
CA LYS A 55 29.50 4.74 3.07
C LYS A 55 28.62 4.54 1.82
N LYS A 56 27.41 4.02 1.98
CA LYS A 56 26.46 3.84 0.85
C LYS A 56 25.83 5.13 0.35
N THR A 57 25.81 6.17 1.18
CA THR A 57 25.40 7.51 0.76
C THR A 57 26.45 8.08 -0.18
N GLU A 58 27.73 7.87 0.11
CA GLU A 58 28.87 8.35 -0.68
C GLU A 58 29.11 7.51 -1.95
N ASP A 59 29.31 6.20 -1.81
CA ASP A 59 29.80 5.34 -2.91
C ASP A 59 28.73 5.03 -3.97
N SER A 60 27.46 5.02 -3.56
CA SER A 60 26.36 4.46 -4.36
C SER A 60 25.16 5.41 -4.50
N ASN A 61 25.32 6.65 -4.03
CA ASN A 61 24.26 7.65 -4.01
C ASN A 61 22.94 7.07 -3.43
N THR A 62 23.05 6.38 -2.28
CA THR A 62 21.92 5.69 -1.63
C THR A 62 21.66 6.14 -0.21
N LEU A 63 20.49 6.75 0.02
CA LEU A 63 20.03 7.07 1.37
C LEU A 63 19.45 5.84 2.08
N VAL A 64 19.83 5.67 3.34
CA VAL A 64 19.35 4.58 4.20
C VAL A 64 18.38 5.11 5.23
N PHE A 65 17.20 4.49 5.32
CA PHE A 65 16.14 4.88 6.26
C PHE A 65 15.64 3.69 7.09
N LEU A 66 15.28 3.96 8.33
CA LEU A 66 14.45 3.08 9.13
C LEU A 66 12.96 3.29 8.80
N VAL A 67 12.26 2.19 8.53
CA VAL A 67 10.85 2.19 8.08
C VAL A 67 10.00 1.37 9.04
N ASP A 68 8.73 1.73 9.20
CA ASP A 68 7.78 0.93 9.97
C ASP A 68 7.54 -0.45 9.33
N VAL A 69 7.56 -1.51 10.16
CA VAL A 69 7.47 -2.92 9.75
C VAL A 69 6.24 -3.22 8.90
N LYS A 70 5.13 -2.51 9.14
CA LYS A 70 3.84 -2.78 8.49
C LYS A 70 3.71 -2.21 7.07
N THR A 71 4.66 -1.40 6.63
CA THR A 71 4.57 -0.71 5.34
C THR A 71 4.87 -1.62 4.16
N ASN A 72 4.50 -1.24 2.94
CA ASN A 72 4.87 -1.93 1.71
C ASN A 72 5.82 -1.07 0.84
N LYS A 73 6.57 -1.69 -0.08
CA LYS A 73 7.54 -1.01 -0.97
C LYS A 73 6.90 0.11 -1.78
N HIS A 74 5.67 -0.07 -2.26
CA HIS A 74 4.94 0.96 -2.99
C HIS A 74 4.63 2.19 -2.13
N GLN A 75 4.27 1.98 -0.86
CA GLN A 75 4.00 3.06 0.09
C GLN A 75 5.29 3.83 0.40
N ILE A 76 6.41 3.12 0.59
CA ILE A 76 7.72 3.77 0.81
C ILE A 76 8.09 4.61 -0.41
N LYS A 77 7.98 4.08 -1.63
CA LYS A 77 8.25 4.83 -2.86
C LYS A 77 7.40 6.10 -2.95
N GLN A 78 6.10 5.98 -2.65
CA GLN A 78 5.19 7.13 -2.70
C GLN A 78 5.47 8.16 -1.60
N SER A 79 5.84 7.72 -0.40
CA SER A 79 6.18 8.62 0.71
C SER A 79 7.51 9.33 0.46
N VAL A 80 8.53 8.62 -0.01
CA VAL A 80 9.84 9.19 -0.39
C VAL A 80 9.66 10.21 -1.51
N LYS A 81 8.90 9.87 -2.56
CA LYS A 81 8.58 10.80 -3.65
C LYS A 81 7.84 12.05 -3.16
N LYS A 82 6.91 11.93 -2.21
CA LYS A 82 6.14 13.10 -1.74
C LYS A 82 6.88 13.97 -0.73
N LEU A 83 7.82 13.39 0.02
CA LEU A 83 8.55 14.11 1.07
C LEU A 83 9.83 14.74 0.54
N TYR A 84 10.48 14.07 -0.40
CA TYR A 84 11.82 14.42 -0.87
C TYR A 84 11.93 14.48 -2.39
N ASP A 85 10.83 14.27 -3.15
CA ASP A 85 10.80 14.27 -4.62
C ASP A 85 11.70 13.23 -5.31
N ILE A 86 12.06 12.15 -4.60
CA ILE A 86 12.93 11.08 -5.11
C ILE A 86 12.13 9.89 -5.68
N ASP A 87 12.57 9.38 -6.84
CA ASP A 87 11.78 8.41 -7.63
C ASP A 87 12.07 6.92 -7.43
N ARG A 88 13.06 6.50 -6.63
CA ARG A 88 13.47 5.06 -6.52
C ARG A 88 13.66 4.60 -5.06
N ALA A 89 12.90 3.59 -4.60
CA ALA A 89 13.00 3.05 -3.23
C ALA A 89 12.83 1.51 -3.11
N LYS A 90 13.58 0.86 -2.20
CA LYS A 90 13.52 -0.59 -1.84
C LYS A 90 13.30 -0.80 -0.32
N LYS A 91 13.01 -2.05 0.11
CA LYS A 91 12.52 -2.41 1.47
C LYS A 91 13.56 -3.15 2.37
N LYS A 92 14.84 -2.84 2.22
CA LYS A 92 15.66 -2.12 3.20
C LYS A 92 15.96 -0.83 2.43
N ALA A 93 15.75 0.34 3.01
CA ALA A 93 15.78 1.54 2.20
C ALA A 93 17.21 1.78 1.73
N TYR A 94 17.49 1.40 0.49
CA TYR A 94 18.57 1.92 -0.32
C TYR A 94 17.83 2.68 -1.41
N VAL A 95 17.79 4.00 -1.27
CA VAL A 95 17.10 4.91 -2.18
C VAL A 95 18.17 5.46 -3.12
N GLN A 96 18.28 4.88 -4.31
CA GLN A 96 19.27 5.32 -5.30
C GLN A 96 18.68 6.51 -6.05
N LEU A 97 19.35 7.66 -5.98
CA LEU A 97 18.84 8.89 -6.58
C LEU A 97 18.92 8.86 -8.12
N ALA A 98 18.25 9.81 -8.77
CA ALA A 98 18.50 10.09 -10.17
C ALA A 98 19.94 10.64 -10.32
N PRO A 99 20.57 10.51 -11.49
CA PRO A 99 21.91 11.08 -11.71
C PRO A 99 21.97 12.59 -11.49
N ASP A 100 20.81 13.24 -11.62
CA ASP A 100 20.66 14.69 -11.53
C ASP A 100 20.48 15.19 -10.09
N ASP A 101 20.28 14.29 -9.11
CA ASP A 101 20.03 14.62 -7.71
C ASP A 101 21.19 14.20 -6.79
N ASP A 102 21.72 15.14 -6.01
CA ASP A 102 22.82 14.91 -5.06
C ASP A 102 22.32 14.55 -3.65
N ALA A 103 22.79 13.43 -3.12
CA ALA A 103 22.40 12.97 -1.79
C ALA A 103 22.92 13.85 -0.64
N LEU A 104 24.07 14.49 -0.81
CA LEU A 104 24.67 15.37 0.20
C LEU A 104 23.80 16.61 0.46
N ASP A 105 23.34 17.26 -0.60
CA ASP A 105 22.50 18.46 -0.51
C ASP A 105 21.14 18.14 0.12
N ILE A 106 20.57 16.99 -0.24
CA ILE A 106 19.34 16.50 0.37
C ILE A 106 19.56 16.18 1.86
N ALA A 107 20.70 15.58 2.24
CA ALA A 107 21.01 15.26 3.63
C ALA A 107 21.17 16.52 4.49
N ASN A 108 21.83 17.55 3.97
CA ASN A 108 21.98 18.86 4.61
C ASN A 108 20.62 19.56 4.77
N LYS A 109 19.74 19.44 3.77
CA LYS A 109 18.36 19.99 3.82
C LYS A 109 17.48 19.27 4.84
N ILE A 110 17.73 17.99 5.10
CA ILE A 110 17.02 17.19 6.11
C ILE A 110 17.64 17.38 7.51
N GLY A 111 18.88 17.87 7.62
CA GLY A 111 19.58 18.06 8.89
C GLY A 111 20.14 16.76 9.47
N VAL A 112 20.60 15.86 8.60
CA VAL A 112 21.19 14.56 8.97
C VAL A 112 22.71 14.63 9.10
N ILE A 113 23.30 15.65 8.46
CA ILE A 113 24.70 16.04 8.51
C ILE A 113 24.76 17.44 9.13
#